data_AF-A0AA38RVE0-F1
#
_entry.id   AF-A0AA38RVE0-F1
#
_cell.length_a   1.000
_cell.length_b   1.000
_cell.length_c   1.000
_cell.angle_alpha   90.00
_cell.angle_beta   90.00
_cell.angle_gamma   90.00
#
_symmetry.space_group_name_H-M   'P 1'
#
loop_
_entity.id
_entity.type
_entity.pdbx_description
1 polymer ?
#
loop_
_entity_poly.entity_id
_entity_poly.type
_entity_poly.pdbx_seq_one_letter_code
_entity_poly.pdbx_strand_id
1 'polypeptide(L)'
;MADSAISRNVSDSDLESQAQEKQKYETSQDSSEGEGELTRAPSGAPLERVPTYLQPRIPLRERLHHFTFAWYTVTMSTGGIALVFALCPHRFRGLDTIGLIIFLLDLLFFLFISAALCLRFILHQRTFSHAMCRPGEALFISTFFLSIAALLSNAQTYGELFLNKKDQAGLAVFLRVAFWIYLGATFLVSVIQYHILFTVKEERRLTVNSMTPAWILPIFPVMLAGTIAGFVSPTQPPDEALAMICAGVAAQGLGMLVSVFMYATYLSRLIAFGLPVQRPGMFIAVGPPSFTCAAIVAMASDLPRIFAAATVSQVPMIASLSEPVVLAEGVKMLAITASIFLWGLAFWFFVSALAAIIVRMPDRRFHLSWWSFVFPNVGFTIAAIRMGVALDSGGILWMSTVMIIVLFVVWAFVAVRCVRAVLRREILWPGKDEDCH
;
A
#
# COMPACT_ATOMS: atom_id res chain seq x y z
N MET A 1 10.03 -32.31 -73.88
CA MET A 1 9.82 -33.74 -74.23
C MET A 1 9.72 -34.53 -72.92
N ALA A 2 9.13 -35.73 -72.95
CA ALA A 2 8.88 -36.62 -71.79
C ALA A 2 10.17 -36.95 -70.99
N ASP A 3 10.19 -37.56 -69.79
CA ASP A 3 9.31 -38.52 -69.11
C ASP A 3 9.66 -38.50 -67.58
N SER A 4 9.06 -39.21 -66.60
CA SER A 4 7.96 -40.20 -66.50
C SER A 4 7.38 -40.19 -65.04
N ALA A 5 6.77 -41.28 -64.55
CA ALA A 5 6.26 -41.43 -63.17
C ALA A 5 7.11 -42.39 -62.31
N ILE A 6 7.16 -42.18 -60.98
CA ILE A 6 7.56 -43.19 -59.99
C ILE A 6 6.64 -43.11 -58.77
N SER A 7 5.77 -44.11 -58.58
CA SER A 7 5.18 -44.42 -57.28
C SER A 7 6.14 -45.32 -56.49
N ARG A 8 6.26 -45.10 -55.17
CA ARG A 8 6.89 -46.07 -54.26
C ARG A 8 5.85 -46.54 -53.27
N ASN A 9 5.52 -47.83 -53.34
CA ASN A 9 4.81 -48.51 -52.27
C ASN A 9 5.73 -48.56 -51.04
N VAL A 10 5.23 -48.15 -49.89
CA VAL A 10 5.77 -48.54 -48.59
C VAL A 10 5.25 -49.95 -48.30
N SER A 11 6.09 -50.84 -47.78
CA SER A 11 5.65 -52.21 -47.47
C SER A 11 5.03 -52.29 -46.07
N ASP A 12 4.03 -53.16 -45.88
CA ASP A 12 3.40 -53.31 -44.55
C ASP A 12 4.40 -53.72 -43.45
N SER A 13 5.49 -54.41 -43.81
CA SER A 13 6.60 -54.72 -42.89
C SER A 13 7.35 -53.49 -42.35
N ASP A 14 7.37 -52.38 -43.09
CA ASP A 14 7.97 -51.12 -42.62
C ASP A 14 7.07 -50.41 -41.61
N LEU A 15 5.75 -50.68 -41.64
CA LEU A 15 4.78 -50.16 -40.68
C LEU A 15 4.72 -51.02 -39.41
N GLU A 16 4.78 -52.35 -39.54
CA GLU A 16 4.82 -53.26 -38.38
C GLU A 16 6.10 -53.10 -37.55
N SER A 17 7.25 -52.89 -38.19
CA SER A 17 8.51 -52.64 -37.48
C SER A 17 8.50 -51.32 -36.70
N GLN A 18 7.96 -50.23 -37.27
CA GLN A 18 7.77 -48.96 -36.56
C GLN A 18 6.72 -49.05 -35.43
N ALA A 19 5.68 -49.87 -35.59
CA ALA A 19 4.71 -50.14 -34.54
C ALA A 19 5.34 -50.89 -33.36
N GLN A 20 6.14 -51.93 -33.63
CA GLN A 20 6.87 -52.68 -32.60
C GLN A 20 7.92 -51.83 -31.88
N GLU A 21 8.60 -50.92 -32.57
CA GLU A 21 9.58 -50.02 -31.95
C GLU A 21 8.92 -48.98 -31.03
N LYS A 22 7.75 -48.43 -31.42
CA LYS A 22 6.90 -47.62 -30.52
C LYS A 22 6.43 -48.38 -29.29
N GLN A 23 5.89 -49.58 -29.49
CA GLN A 23 5.34 -50.38 -28.40
C GLN A 23 6.44 -50.80 -27.40
N LYS A 24 7.67 -51.02 -27.88
CA LYS A 24 8.85 -51.26 -27.04
C LYS A 24 9.31 -50.02 -26.26
N TYR A 25 9.14 -48.81 -26.83
CA TYR A 25 9.38 -47.55 -26.13
C TYR A 25 8.34 -47.30 -25.01
N GLU A 26 7.05 -47.52 -25.29
CA GLU A 26 5.96 -47.37 -24.32
C GLU A 26 6.09 -48.40 -23.17
N THR A 27 6.36 -49.67 -23.49
CA THR A 27 6.59 -50.72 -22.47
C THR A 27 7.81 -50.42 -21.58
N SER A 28 8.82 -49.70 -22.11
CA SER A 28 10.00 -49.30 -21.34
C SER A 28 9.74 -48.14 -20.37
N GLN A 29 8.66 -47.36 -20.55
CA GLN A 29 8.26 -46.32 -19.60
C GLN A 29 7.47 -46.92 -18.43
N ASP A 30 6.49 -47.79 -18.70
CA ASP A 30 5.69 -48.48 -17.67
C ASP A 30 6.54 -49.33 -16.71
N SER A 31 7.63 -49.96 -17.19
CA SER A 31 8.49 -50.79 -16.33
C SER A 31 9.43 -50.01 -15.39
N SER A 32 9.28 -48.67 -15.29
CA SER A 32 10.12 -47.82 -14.44
C SER A 32 9.40 -47.22 -13.21
N GLU A 33 8.10 -47.47 -13.03
CA GLU A 33 7.30 -46.93 -11.91
C GLU A 33 7.44 -47.71 -10.57
N GLY A 34 8.48 -48.56 -10.43
CA GLY A 34 8.61 -49.49 -9.31
C GLY A 34 9.32 -48.96 -8.04
N GLU A 35 10.30 -48.06 -8.15
CA GLU A 35 11.16 -47.65 -7.02
C GLU A 35 11.46 -46.14 -7.07
N GLY A 36 10.57 -45.32 -6.48
CA GLY A 36 10.78 -43.86 -6.47
C GLY A 36 9.82 -43.03 -5.61
N GLU A 37 8.91 -43.63 -4.85
CA GLU A 37 7.89 -42.89 -4.09
C GLU A 37 8.39 -42.37 -2.73
N LEU A 38 9.46 -41.57 -2.75
CA LEU A 38 9.81 -40.68 -1.65
C LEU A 38 9.79 -39.21 -2.09
N THR A 39 8.72 -38.51 -1.71
CA THR A 39 8.65 -37.04 -1.62
C THR A 39 8.90 -36.23 -2.90
N ARG A 40 8.06 -36.40 -3.93
CA ARG A 40 7.67 -35.26 -4.79
C ARG A 40 6.49 -34.52 -4.16
N ALA A 41 6.78 -33.47 -3.40
CA ALA A 41 5.74 -32.60 -2.86
C ALA A 41 4.97 -31.90 -4.01
N PRO A 42 3.62 -31.87 -3.99
CA PRO A 42 2.85 -31.21 -5.05
C PRO A 42 3.08 -29.70 -5.01
N SER A 43 3.72 -29.15 -6.05
CA SER A 43 3.87 -27.70 -6.17
C SER A 43 2.52 -27.06 -6.49
N GLY A 44 2.17 -26.01 -5.74
CA GLY A 44 0.96 -25.20 -6.00
C GLY A 44 -0.20 -25.38 -5.02
N ALA A 45 -0.21 -26.38 -4.14
CA ALA A 45 -1.14 -26.39 -3.01
C ALA A 45 -0.71 -25.31 -2.00
N PRO A 46 -1.58 -24.36 -1.60
CA PRO A 46 -1.25 -23.44 -0.52
C PRO A 46 -1.11 -24.26 0.76
N LEU A 47 0.12 -24.34 1.30
CA LEU A 47 0.47 -25.10 2.51
C LEU A 47 -0.64 -24.93 3.55
N GLU A 48 -1.38 -26.02 3.82
CA GLU A 48 -2.57 -25.89 4.65
C GLU A 48 -2.13 -25.55 6.08
N ARG A 49 -2.29 -24.27 6.41
CA ARG A 49 -1.89 -23.65 7.67
C ARG A 49 -2.27 -24.55 8.85
N VAL A 50 -1.29 -25.27 9.40
CA VAL A 50 -1.45 -26.24 10.50
C VAL A 50 -2.40 -25.69 11.56
N PRO A 51 -3.49 -26.41 11.91
CA PRO A 51 -4.45 -25.94 12.90
C PRO A 51 -3.79 -25.56 14.23
N THR A 52 -4.19 -24.43 14.80
CA THR A 52 -3.60 -23.84 16.03
C THR A 52 -3.41 -24.83 17.17
N TYR A 53 -4.34 -25.78 17.35
CA TYR A 53 -4.30 -26.76 18.43
C TYR A 53 -3.26 -27.88 18.23
N LEU A 54 -2.75 -28.07 17.00
CA LEU A 54 -1.65 -29.00 16.68
C LEU A 54 -0.26 -28.33 16.73
N GLN A 55 -0.21 -27.02 17.01
CA GLN A 55 1.06 -26.29 17.03
C GLN A 55 1.72 -26.38 18.42
N PRO A 56 3.04 -26.67 18.49
CA PRO A 56 3.78 -26.72 19.76
C PRO A 56 3.81 -25.34 20.46
N ARG A 57 4.47 -25.22 21.61
CA ARG A 57 4.74 -23.90 22.22
C ARG A 57 6.15 -23.45 21.83
N ILE A 58 6.28 -22.48 20.92
CA ILE A 58 7.59 -21.87 20.60
C ILE A 58 7.87 -20.65 21.52
N PRO A 59 9.13 -20.43 21.94
CA PRO A 59 9.52 -19.29 22.78
C PRO A 59 9.39 -17.96 22.03
N LEU A 60 9.29 -16.84 22.78
CA LEU A 60 9.15 -15.49 22.19
C LEU A 60 10.29 -15.14 21.22
N ARG A 61 11.51 -15.62 21.46
CA ARG A 61 12.66 -15.44 20.56
C ARG A 61 12.40 -16.04 19.17
N GLU A 62 11.75 -17.19 19.11
CA GLU A 62 11.43 -17.88 17.85
C GLU A 62 10.21 -17.23 17.18
N ARG A 63 9.21 -16.78 17.95
CA ARG A 63 8.12 -15.95 17.40
C ARG A 63 8.63 -14.68 16.72
N LEU A 64 9.67 -14.06 17.26
CA LEU A 64 10.29 -12.85 16.70
C LEU A 64 10.94 -13.10 15.33
N HIS A 65 11.32 -14.34 15.00
CA HIS A 65 11.79 -14.68 13.65
C HIS A 65 10.74 -14.39 12.58
N HIS A 66 9.45 -14.50 12.92
CA HIS A 66 8.29 -14.30 12.04
C HIS A 66 7.72 -12.86 12.11
N PHE A 67 8.43 -11.93 12.73
CA PHE A 67 7.97 -10.55 12.87
C PHE A 67 8.31 -9.72 11.61
N THR A 68 7.37 -9.61 10.68
CA THR A 68 7.57 -9.03 9.34
C THR A 68 7.43 -7.50 9.28
N PHE A 69 7.87 -6.89 8.18
CA PHE A 69 7.57 -5.47 7.89
C PHE A 69 6.08 -5.14 7.85
N ALA A 70 5.21 -6.11 7.55
CA ALA A 70 3.76 -5.91 7.50
C ALA A 70 3.15 -5.48 8.85
N TRP A 71 3.89 -5.59 9.97
CA TRP A 71 3.46 -5.05 11.25
C TRP A 71 3.26 -3.53 11.25
N TYR A 72 3.99 -2.78 10.41
CA TYR A 72 3.76 -1.33 10.25
C TYR A 72 2.39 -0.99 9.63
N THR A 73 1.63 -1.98 9.13
CA THR A 73 0.23 -1.76 8.76
C THR A 73 -0.65 -1.38 9.96
N VAL A 74 -0.27 -1.80 11.19
CA VAL A 74 -0.90 -1.39 12.45
C VAL A 74 -0.75 0.11 12.66
N THR A 75 0.47 0.63 12.48
CA THR A 75 0.82 2.02 12.78
C THR A 75 0.27 2.98 11.75
N MET A 76 0.53 2.75 10.45
CA MET A 76 -0.05 3.60 9.40
C MET A 76 -1.59 3.70 9.52
N SER A 77 -2.26 2.61 9.93
CA SER A 77 -3.70 2.62 10.21
C SER A 77 -4.08 3.40 11.46
N THR A 78 -3.32 3.29 12.55
CA THR A 78 -3.62 3.94 13.84
C THR A 78 -3.34 5.45 13.77
N GLY A 79 -2.20 5.86 13.22
CA GLY A 79 -1.94 7.24 12.85
C GLY A 79 -2.96 7.78 11.85
N GLY A 80 -3.44 6.93 10.93
CA GLY A 80 -4.53 7.28 10.02
C GLY A 80 -5.86 7.62 10.73
N ILE A 81 -6.22 6.89 11.78
CA ILE A 81 -7.40 7.20 12.62
C ILE A 81 -7.21 8.54 13.37
N ALA A 82 -6.03 8.77 13.96
CA ALA A 82 -5.72 10.05 14.58
C ALA A 82 -5.86 11.23 13.60
N LEU A 83 -5.42 11.04 12.35
CA LEU A 83 -5.47 12.09 11.33
C LEU A 83 -6.91 12.43 10.90
N VAL A 84 -7.80 11.44 10.74
CA VAL A 84 -9.22 11.72 10.41
C VAL A 84 -10.00 12.29 11.60
N PHE A 85 -9.60 12.01 12.84
CA PHE A 85 -10.18 12.66 14.03
C PHE A 85 -9.80 14.15 14.08
N ALA A 86 -8.53 14.48 13.80
CA ALA A 86 -8.10 15.86 13.68
C ALA A 86 -8.87 16.60 12.56
N LEU A 87 -9.11 15.95 11.42
CA LEU A 87 -9.83 16.53 10.28
C LEU A 87 -11.37 16.43 10.34
N CYS A 88 -11.97 15.89 11.40
CA CYS A 88 -13.42 15.72 11.47
C CYS A 88 -14.18 17.06 11.31
N PRO A 89 -15.14 17.19 10.37
CA PRO A 89 -15.85 18.44 10.17
C PRO A 89 -16.84 18.74 11.29
N HIS A 90 -17.56 17.72 11.77
CA HIS A 90 -18.49 17.84 12.90
C HIS A 90 -17.77 17.50 14.21
N ARG A 91 -17.28 18.53 14.91
CA ARG A 91 -16.46 18.38 16.12
C ARG A 91 -17.28 18.37 17.41
N PHE A 92 -16.74 17.73 18.45
CA PHE A 92 -17.24 17.80 19.81
C PHE A 92 -16.08 18.03 20.79
N ARG A 93 -16.37 18.57 21.98
CA ARG A 93 -15.35 18.86 23.00
C ARG A 93 -14.65 17.57 23.44
N GLY A 94 -13.34 17.51 23.24
CA GLY A 94 -12.49 16.37 23.59
C GLY A 94 -12.07 15.49 22.41
N LEU A 95 -12.62 15.69 21.21
CA LEU A 95 -12.20 14.96 20.01
C LEU A 95 -10.70 15.13 19.72
N ASP A 96 -10.18 16.35 19.85
CA ASP A 96 -8.75 16.65 19.69
C ASP A 96 -7.88 15.89 20.70
N THR A 97 -8.34 15.76 21.95
CA THR A 97 -7.64 15.01 23.01
C THR A 97 -7.66 13.51 22.75
N ILE A 98 -8.80 12.96 22.31
CA ILE A 98 -8.91 11.55 21.91
C ILE A 98 -7.98 11.26 20.74
N GLY A 99 -7.97 12.14 19.74
CA GLY A 99 -7.10 12.04 18.57
C GLY A 99 -5.61 12.10 18.95
N LEU A 100 -5.22 13.01 19.84
CA LEU A 100 -3.86 13.11 20.38
C LEU A 100 -3.45 11.83 21.12
N ILE A 101 -4.34 11.24 21.92
CA ILE A 101 -4.08 9.96 22.60
C ILE A 101 -3.83 8.84 21.58
N ILE A 102 -4.60 8.78 20.49
CA ILE A 102 -4.40 7.79 19.42
C ILE A 102 -3.08 8.04 18.66
N PHE A 103 -2.68 9.29 18.44
CA PHE A 103 -1.38 9.62 17.85
C PHE A 103 -0.20 9.23 18.76
N LEU A 104 -0.28 9.48 20.07
CA LEU A 104 0.75 9.05 21.02
C LEU A 104 0.81 7.52 21.13
N LEU A 105 -0.33 6.83 21.02
CA LEU A 105 -0.38 5.36 20.95
C LEU A 105 0.25 4.82 19.66
N ASP A 106 0.02 5.49 18.52
CA ASP A 106 0.66 5.17 17.24
C ASP A 106 2.19 5.30 17.32
N LEU A 107 2.68 6.40 17.90
CA LEU A 107 4.11 6.60 18.13
C LEU A 107 4.72 5.49 19.01
N LEU A 108 4.01 5.06 20.07
CA LEU A 108 4.42 3.95 20.92
C LEU A 108 4.46 2.62 20.15
N PHE A 109 3.43 2.33 19.34
CA PHE A 109 3.40 1.15 18.48
C PHE A 109 4.53 1.16 17.43
N PHE A 110 4.83 2.31 16.84
CA PHE A 110 5.90 2.47 15.86
C PHE A 110 7.28 2.18 16.48
N LEU A 111 7.55 2.74 17.66
CA LEU A 111 8.78 2.47 18.41
C LEU A 111 8.89 0.98 18.80
N PHE A 112 7.80 0.36 19.25
CA PHE A 112 7.76 -1.06 19.59
C PHE A 112 8.02 -1.97 18.37
N ILE A 113 7.35 -1.72 17.24
CA ILE A 113 7.50 -2.47 15.99
C ILE A 113 8.91 -2.30 15.42
N SER A 114 9.46 -1.09 15.48
CA SER A 114 10.84 -0.81 15.09
C SER A 114 11.84 -1.58 15.95
N ALA A 115 11.69 -1.54 17.28
CA ALA A 115 12.54 -2.28 18.21
C ALA A 115 12.46 -3.80 17.98
N ALA A 116 11.26 -4.34 17.72
CA ALA A 116 11.06 -5.75 17.41
C ALA A 116 11.75 -6.17 16.09
N LEU A 117 11.64 -5.36 15.03
CA LEU A 117 12.33 -5.62 13.76
C LEU A 117 13.85 -5.51 13.87
N CYS A 118 14.37 -4.48 14.55
CA CYS A 118 15.80 -4.37 14.84
C CYS A 118 16.30 -5.60 15.61
N LEU A 119 15.57 -6.04 16.64
CA LEU A 119 15.92 -7.24 17.40
C LEU A 119 15.83 -8.52 16.57
N ARG A 120 14.86 -8.65 15.64
CA ARG A 120 14.79 -9.76 14.66
C ARG A 120 16.05 -9.81 13.82
N PHE A 121 16.50 -8.69 13.26
CA PHE A 121 17.70 -8.65 12.40
C PHE A 121 19.01 -8.81 13.17
N ILE A 122 19.10 -8.35 14.42
CA ILE A 122 20.26 -8.59 15.29
C ILE A 122 20.37 -10.08 15.66
N LEU A 123 19.26 -10.71 16.07
CA LEU A 123 19.25 -12.12 16.51
C LEU A 123 19.28 -13.12 15.35
N HIS A 124 18.79 -12.74 14.17
CA HIS A 124 18.68 -13.59 12.99
C HIS A 124 19.19 -12.84 11.75
N GLN A 125 20.51 -12.65 11.67
CA GLN A 125 21.18 -11.79 10.66
C GLN A 125 20.83 -12.13 9.21
N ARG A 126 20.60 -13.41 8.87
CA ARG A 126 20.21 -13.85 7.51
C ARG A 126 18.83 -13.34 7.11
N THR A 127 17.95 -13.07 8.08
CA THR A 127 16.54 -12.72 7.85
C THR A 127 16.38 -11.32 7.24
N PHE A 128 17.35 -10.41 7.40
CA PHE A 128 17.34 -9.11 6.71
C PHE A 128 17.40 -9.25 5.18
N SER A 129 18.33 -10.09 4.68
CA SER A 129 18.43 -10.35 3.24
C SER A 129 17.19 -11.08 2.71
N HIS A 130 16.63 -12.01 3.49
CA HIS A 130 15.37 -12.68 3.12
C HIS A 130 14.18 -11.71 3.05
N ALA A 131 14.03 -10.78 4.00
CA ALA A 131 12.97 -9.78 3.99
C ALA A 131 13.05 -8.84 2.77
N MET A 132 14.26 -8.54 2.28
CA MET A 132 14.49 -7.72 1.09
C MET A 132 14.26 -8.48 -0.24
N CYS A 133 14.56 -9.79 -0.26
CA CYS A 133 14.60 -10.58 -1.51
C CYS A 133 13.44 -11.57 -1.70
N ARG A 134 12.58 -11.79 -0.70
CA ARG A 134 11.32 -12.54 -0.84
C ARG A 134 10.18 -11.58 -1.17
N PRO A 135 9.54 -11.66 -2.35
CA PRO A 135 8.53 -10.67 -2.74
C PRO A 135 7.34 -10.56 -1.78
N GLY A 136 6.99 -11.64 -1.06
CA GLY A 136 5.96 -11.62 -0.02
C GLY A 136 6.21 -10.57 1.05
N GLU A 137 7.38 -10.60 1.70
CA GLU A 137 7.76 -9.62 2.72
C GLU A 137 8.27 -8.30 2.11
N ALA A 138 8.98 -8.34 0.97
CA ALA A 138 9.64 -7.17 0.38
C ALA A 138 8.66 -6.07 -0.06
N LEU A 139 7.44 -6.44 -0.50
CA LEU A 139 6.37 -5.48 -0.81
C LEU A 139 5.92 -4.69 0.43
N PHE A 140 6.02 -5.26 1.63
CA PHE A 140 5.58 -4.61 2.86
C PHE A 140 6.63 -3.71 3.52
N ILE A 141 7.91 -3.73 3.08
CA ILE A 141 8.95 -2.78 3.55
C ILE A 141 8.44 -1.33 3.47
N SER A 142 7.71 -1.02 2.41
CA SER A 142 7.12 0.29 2.16
C SER A 142 6.16 0.76 3.26
N THR A 143 5.54 -0.15 4.02
CA THR A 143 4.62 0.19 5.11
C THR A 143 5.31 0.88 6.30
N PHE A 144 6.62 0.70 6.45
CA PHE A 144 7.46 1.50 7.35
C PHE A 144 7.39 3.00 7.00
N PHE A 145 7.62 3.33 5.72
CA PHE A 145 7.58 4.70 5.24
C PHE A 145 6.15 5.27 5.25
N LEU A 146 5.12 4.46 4.94
CA LEU A 146 3.72 4.87 5.12
C LEU A 146 3.42 5.26 6.58
N SER A 147 3.99 4.55 7.56
CA SER A 147 3.87 4.91 8.98
C SER A 147 4.60 6.21 9.30
N ILE A 148 5.81 6.42 8.77
CA ILE A 148 6.53 7.70 8.91
C ILE A 148 5.70 8.86 8.33
N ALA A 149 5.09 8.69 7.15
CA ALA A 149 4.24 9.73 6.55
C ALA A 149 3.00 10.05 7.41
N ALA A 150 2.39 9.03 8.02
CA ALA A 150 1.30 9.22 8.98
C ALA A 150 1.79 9.96 10.24
N LEU A 151 2.94 9.59 10.81
CA LEU A 151 3.53 10.26 11.97
C LEU A 151 3.88 11.74 11.68
N LEU A 152 4.48 12.05 10.53
CA LEU A 152 4.79 13.42 10.13
C LEU A 152 3.53 14.27 9.93
N SER A 153 2.49 13.71 9.30
CA SER A 153 1.21 14.40 9.08
C SER A 153 0.44 14.64 10.40
N ASN A 154 0.50 13.69 11.33
CA ASN A 154 -0.06 13.87 12.67
C ASN A 154 0.77 14.85 13.51
N ALA A 155 2.11 14.81 13.44
CA ALA A 155 2.97 15.75 14.13
C ALA A 155 2.66 17.20 13.73
N GLN A 156 2.48 17.46 12.43
CA GLN A 156 1.98 18.74 11.92
C GLN A 156 0.63 19.10 12.55
N THR A 157 -0.39 18.26 12.34
CA THR A 157 -1.77 18.60 12.66
C THR A 157 -2.01 18.74 14.17
N TYR A 158 -1.46 17.84 15.00
CA TYR A 158 -1.54 17.95 16.45
C TYR A 158 -0.59 19.02 17.01
N GLY A 159 0.51 19.33 16.29
CA GLY A 159 1.37 20.47 16.59
C GLY A 159 0.60 21.80 16.50
N GLU A 160 -0.16 22.02 15.42
CA GLU A 160 -1.02 23.20 15.26
C GLU A 160 -2.11 23.31 16.35
N LEU A 161 -2.66 22.18 16.80
CA LEU A 161 -3.74 22.15 17.79
C LEU A 161 -3.28 22.37 19.24
N PHE A 162 -2.05 21.96 19.60
CA PHE A 162 -1.61 21.87 21.00
C PHE A 162 -0.30 22.62 21.33
N LEU A 163 0.52 23.01 20.36
CA LEU A 163 1.78 23.71 20.63
C LEU A 163 1.62 25.24 20.59
N ASN A 164 2.49 25.92 21.34
CA ASN A 164 2.61 27.38 21.25
C ASN A 164 3.35 27.79 19.97
N LYS A 165 3.10 29.01 19.47
CA LYS A 165 3.70 29.54 18.23
C LYS A 165 5.23 29.39 18.13
N LYS A 166 5.95 29.48 19.26
CA LYS A 166 7.41 29.31 19.31
C LYS A 166 7.84 27.86 19.00
N ASP A 167 7.17 26.90 19.61
CA ASP A 167 7.48 25.47 19.46
C ASP A 167 7.00 24.97 18.09
N GLN A 168 5.87 25.49 17.62
CA GLN A 168 5.36 25.30 16.26
C GLN A 168 6.35 25.76 15.19
N ALA A 169 7.07 26.88 15.39
CA ALA A 169 8.11 27.33 14.45
C ALA A 169 9.30 26.35 14.38
N GLY A 170 9.71 25.77 15.52
CA GLY A 170 10.73 24.70 15.54
C GLY A 170 10.26 23.43 14.84
N LEU A 171 9.01 23.03 15.07
CA LEU A 171 8.36 21.90 14.41
C LEU A 171 8.26 22.10 12.88
N ALA A 172 7.88 23.29 12.42
CA ALA A 172 7.80 23.61 10.99
C ALA A 172 9.15 23.43 10.29
N VAL A 173 10.26 23.88 10.91
CA VAL A 173 11.61 23.66 10.38
C VAL A 173 11.97 22.17 10.34
N PHE A 174 11.68 21.41 11.41
CA PHE A 174 11.89 19.96 11.43
C PHE A 174 11.12 19.25 10.31
N LEU A 175 9.83 19.57 10.12
CA LEU A 175 8.98 18.94 9.13
C LEU A 175 9.39 19.25 7.68
N ARG A 176 9.87 20.47 7.41
CA ARG A 176 10.49 20.83 6.11
C ARG A 176 11.72 19.98 5.80
N VAL A 177 12.62 19.81 6.77
CA VAL A 177 13.82 18.97 6.59
C VAL A 177 13.44 17.49 6.45
N ALA A 178 12.52 17.01 7.30
CA ALA A 178 12.02 15.65 7.26
C ALA A 178 11.32 15.32 5.93
N PHE A 179 10.57 16.26 5.34
CA PHE A 179 9.95 16.11 4.02
C PHE A 179 10.97 15.83 2.91
N TRP A 180 12.04 16.62 2.81
CA TRP A 180 13.04 16.45 1.77
C TRP A 180 13.83 15.14 1.93
N ILE A 181 14.19 14.78 3.17
CA ILE A 181 14.81 13.48 3.49
C ILE A 181 13.86 12.33 3.12
N TYR A 182 12.59 12.43 3.50
CA TYR A 182 11.57 11.43 3.22
C TYR A 182 11.36 11.24 1.71
N LEU A 183 11.24 12.32 0.94
CA LEU A 183 11.08 12.26 -0.52
C LEU A 183 12.29 11.60 -1.21
N GLY A 184 13.51 12.03 -0.87
CA GLY A 184 14.73 11.45 -1.44
C GLY A 184 14.90 9.97 -1.07
N ALA A 185 14.71 9.62 0.20
CA ALA A 185 14.83 8.24 0.68
C ALA A 185 13.77 7.32 0.08
N THR A 186 12.50 7.75 0.04
CA THR A 186 11.42 6.93 -0.53
C THR A 186 11.54 6.77 -2.04
N PHE A 187 11.99 7.79 -2.77
CA PHE A 187 12.27 7.66 -4.19
C PHE A 187 13.35 6.61 -4.44
N LEU A 188 14.50 6.72 -3.76
CA LEU A 188 15.60 5.76 -3.86
C LEU A 188 15.15 4.32 -3.50
N VAL A 189 14.41 4.16 -2.40
CA VAL A 189 13.87 2.87 -1.97
C VAL A 189 12.91 2.28 -3.01
N SER A 190 12.02 3.09 -3.61
CA SER A 190 11.10 2.61 -4.65
C SER A 190 11.83 2.07 -5.88
N VAL A 191 12.88 2.77 -6.33
CA VAL A 191 13.73 2.34 -7.46
C VAL A 191 14.44 1.03 -7.13
N ILE A 192 15.03 0.92 -5.94
CA ILE A 192 15.72 -0.29 -5.47
C ILE A 192 14.74 -1.47 -5.35
N GLN A 193 13.58 -1.28 -4.72
CA GLN A 193 12.57 -2.33 -4.54
C GLN A 193 12.08 -2.87 -5.89
N TYR A 194 11.72 -2.01 -6.85
CA TYR A 194 11.30 -2.47 -8.17
C TYR A 194 12.43 -3.19 -8.92
N HIS A 195 13.68 -2.71 -8.86
CA HIS A 195 14.82 -3.42 -9.46
C HIS A 195 15.04 -4.81 -8.84
N ILE A 196 14.91 -4.96 -7.51
CA ILE A 196 14.99 -6.27 -6.84
C ILE A 196 13.86 -7.19 -7.31
N LEU A 197 12.62 -6.68 -7.42
CA LEU A 197 11.48 -7.46 -7.91
C LEU A 197 11.64 -7.88 -9.39
N PHE A 198 12.28 -7.07 -10.23
CA PHE A 198 12.58 -7.42 -11.62
C PHE A 198 13.74 -8.43 -11.77
N THR A 199 14.71 -8.39 -10.85
CA THR A 199 15.93 -9.23 -10.89
C THR A 199 15.87 -10.49 -10.02
N VAL A 200 14.75 -10.72 -9.31
CA VAL A 200 14.57 -11.93 -8.50
C VAL A 200 14.63 -13.19 -9.37
N LYS A 201 15.24 -14.25 -8.81
CA LYS A 201 15.32 -15.57 -9.44
C LYS A 201 13.94 -16.05 -9.91
N GLU A 202 13.90 -16.70 -11.07
CA GLU A 202 12.68 -17.13 -11.75
C GLU A 202 11.72 -17.92 -10.84
N GLU A 203 12.27 -18.86 -10.07
CA GLU A 203 11.58 -19.68 -9.05
C GLU A 203 10.81 -18.87 -7.97
N ARG A 204 11.11 -17.58 -7.81
CA ARG A 204 10.48 -16.65 -6.83
C ARG A 204 9.82 -15.44 -7.50
N ARG A 205 9.65 -15.42 -8.82
CA ARG A 205 9.04 -14.27 -9.50
C ARG A 205 7.56 -14.13 -9.14
N LEU A 206 7.12 -12.88 -9.02
CA LEU A 206 5.72 -12.52 -8.88
C LEU A 206 4.97 -12.82 -10.19
N THR A 207 3.97 -13.69 -10.13
CA THR A 207 3.21 -14.17 -11.30
C THR A 207 1.92 -13.36 -11.50
N VAL A 208 1.48 -13.17 -12.75
CA VAL A 208 0.27 -12.38 -13.04
C VAL A 208 -0.99 -12.95 -12.37
N ASN A 209 -1.11 -14.27 -12.21
CA ASN A 209 -2.24 -14.90 -11.50
C ASN A 209 -2.28 -14.60 -9.98
N SER A 210 -1.13 -14.26 -9.38
CA SER A 210 -0.97 -13.85 -7.98
C SER A 210 -0.95 -12.32 -7.78
N MET A 211 -1.18 -11.54 -8.84
CA MET A 211 -1.28 -10.08 -8.76
C MET A 211 -2.32 -9.62 -7.73
N THR A 212 -1.88 -8.77 -6.80
CA THR A 212 -2.73 -8.09 -5.83
C THR A 212 -2.34 -6.61 -5.77
N PRO A 213 -3.22 -5.71 -5.31
CA PRO A 213 -2.88 -4.28 -5.23
C PRO A 213 -1.71 -3.96 -4.29
N ALA A 214 -1.23 -4.92 -3.48
CA ALA A 214 0.00 -4.79 -2.71
C ALA A 214 1.25 -4.55 -3.56
N TRP A 215 1.24 -4.89 -4.87
CA TRP A 215 2.36 -4.60 -5.78
C TRP A 215 2.56 -3.09 -6.05
N ILE A 216 1.60 -2.26 -5.63
CA ILE A 216 1.70 -0.79 -5.65
C ILE A 216 2.48 -0.27 -4.43
N LEU A 217 2.61 -1.04 -3.35
CA LEU A 217 3.24 -0.58 -2.10
C LEU A 217 4.65 0.03 -2.31
N PRO A 218 5.55 -0.47 -3.18
CA PRO A 218 6.86 0.14 -3.39
C PRO A 218 6.85 1.60 -3.86
N ILE A 219 5.88 2.05 -4.68
CA ILE A 219 5.78 3.46 -5.09
C ILE A 219 4.98 4.32 -4.10
N PHE A 220 4.12 3.69 -3.28
CA PHE A 220 3.18 4.37 -2.38
C PHE A 220 3.87 5.36 -1.41
N PRO A 221 5.04 5.06 -0.80
CA PRO A 221 5.77 6.03 0.01
C PRO A 221 6.07 7.35 -0.69
N VAL A 222 6.50 7.30 -1.95
CA VAL A 222 6.81 8.50 -2.77
C VAL A 222 5.55 9.33 -2.95
N MET A 223 4.44 8.69 -3.31
CA MET A 223 3.13 9.33 -3.46
C MET A 223 2.70 10.09 -2.18
N LEU A 224 2.97 9.52 -1.00
CA LEU A 224 2.65 10.17 0.27
C LEU A 224 3.53 11.39 0.59
N ALA A 225 4.66 11.61 -0.09
CA ALA A 225 5.39 12.88 0.03
C ALA A 225 4.48 14.06 -0.34
N GLY A 226 3.68 13.96 -1.41
CA GLY A 226 2.70 15.00 -1.74
C GLY A 226 1.54 15.10 -0.75
N THR A 227 1.22 14.02 -0.02
CA THR A 227 0.27 14.10 1.11
C THR A 227 0.87 14.91 2.26
N ILE A 228 2.13 14.65 2.63
CA ILE A 228 2.88 15.42 3.64
C ILE A 228 2.99 16.88 3.23
N ALA A 229 3.33 17.17 1.96
CA ALA A 229 3.39 18.54 1.43
C ALA A 229 2.09 19.31 1.67
N GLY A 230 0.94 18.71 1.32
CA GLY A 230 -0.37 19.32 1.55
C GLY A 230 -0.84 19.41 3.00
N PHE A 231 -0.13 18.81 3.96
CA PHE A 231 -0.33 19.07 5.40
C PHE A 231 0.63 20.13 5.92
N VAL A 232 1.89 20.11 5.49
CA VAL A 232 2.96 20.93 6.10
C VAL A 232 3.06 22.32 5.47
N SER A 233 2.76 22.48 4.17
CA SER A 233 2.95 23.73 3.42
C SER A 233 2.31 24.98 4.05
N PRO A 234 1.11 24.94 4.69
CA PRO A 234 0.49 26.13 5.29
C PRO A 234 1.32 26.79 6.40
N THR A 235 2.18 26.02 7.08
CA THR A 235 3.08 26.53 8.14
C THR A 235 4.47 26.90 7.65
N GLN A 236 4.76 26.72 6.36
CA GLN A 236 6.06 27.05 5.77
C GLN A 236 6.09 28.47 5.19
N PRO A 237 7.27 29.11 5.13
CA PRO A 237 7.50 30.31 4.32
C PRO A 237 7.05 30.10 2.87
N PRO A 238 6.53 31.13 2.16
CA PRO A 238 5.93 30.96 0.82
C PRO A 238 6.81 30.24 -0.21
N ASP A 239 8.09 30.59 -0.30
CA ASP A 239 9.02 29.97 -1.26
C ASP A 239 9.25 28.48 -0.99
N GLU A 240 9.36 28.12 0.29
CA GLU A 240 9.56 26.75 0.76
C GLU A 240 8.28 25.92 0.62
N ALA A 241 7.14 26.52 0.94
CA ALA A 241 5.81 25.94 0.71
C ALA A 241 5.62 25.61 -0.78
N LEU A 242 5.99 26.54 -1.68
CA LEU A 242 5.90 26.33 -3.12
C LEU A 242 6.84 25.23 -3.61
N ALA A 243 8.09 25.21 -3.14
CA ALA A 243 9.04 24.15 -3.49
C ALA A 243 8.55 22.76 -3.04
N MET A 244 8.00 22.66 -1.82
CA MET A 244 7.38 21.45 -1.29
C MET A 244 6.12 21.04 -2.08
N ILE A 245 5.28 21.99 -2.50
CA ILE A 245 4.10 21.73 -3.34
C ILE A 245 4.51 21.21 -4.72
N CYS A 246 5.48 21.85 -5.40
CA CYS A 246 5.97 21.39 -6.71
C CYS A 246 6.54 19.96 -6.63
N ALA A 247 7.36 19.68 -5.63
CA ALA A 247 7.87 18.33 -5.37
C ALA A 247 6.76 17.34 -5.01
N GLY A 248 5.78 17.76 -4.21
CA GLY A 248 4.62 16.96 -3.82
C GLY A 248 3.69 16.59 -4.97
N VAL A 249 3.46 17.51 -5.91
CA VAL A 249 2.71 17.27 -7.15
C VAL A 249 3.44 16.27 -8.04
N ALA A 250 4.76 16.43 -8.22
CA ALA A 250 5.57 15.47 -8.99
C ALA A 250 5.55 14.06 -8.37
N ALA A 251 5.68 13.97 -7.05
CA ALA A 251 5.65 12.71 -6.31
C ALA A 251 4.27 12.02 -6.37
N GLN A 252 3.18 12.79 -6.28
CA GLN A 252 1.81 12.30 -6.49
C GLN A 252 1.57 11.82 -7.92
N GLY A 253 2.02 12.58 -8.92
CA GLY A 253 1.93 12.18 -10.33
C GLY A 253 2.62 10.84 -10.60
N LEU A 254 3.86 10.68 -10.13
CA LEU A 254 4.60 9.42 -10.24
C LEU A 254 3.87 8.25 -9.56
N GLY A 255 3.43 8.44 -8.31
CA GLY A 255 2.70 7.42 -7.56
C GLY A 255 1.39 6.97 -8.22
N MET A 256 0.60 7.94 -8.70
CA MET A 256 -0.66 7.65 -9.37
C MET A 256 -0.46 6.97 -10.74
N LEU A 257 0.51 7.42 -11.55
CA LEU A 257 0.80 6.82 -12.86
C LEU A 257 1.23 5.36 -12.74
N VAL A 258 2.16 5.06 -11.82
CA VAL A 258 2.58 3.66 -11.56
C VAL A 258 1.40 2.83 -11.02
N SER A 259 0.53 3.42 -10.20
CA SER A 259 -0.70 2.76 -9.74
C SER A 259 -1.65 2.42 -10.89
N VAL A 260 -1.84 3.31 -11.87
CA VAL A 260 -2.66 3.06 -13.07
C VAL A 260 -2.13 1.88 -13.88
N PHE A 261 -0.82 1.79 -14.09
CA PHE A 261 -0.21 0.64 -14.78
C PHE A 261 -0.47 -0.68 -14.04
N MET A 262 -0.34 -0.68 -12.71
CA MET A 262 -0.64 -1.84 -11.87
C MET A 262 -2.14 -2.19 -11.85
N TYR A 263 -3.03 -1.20 -11.94
CA TYR A 263 -4.48 -1.44 -12.01
C TYR A 263 -4.90 -2.17 -13.28
N ALA A 264 -4.28 -1.89 -14.43
CA ALA A 264 -4.56 -2.64 -15.66
C ALA A 264 -4.29 -4.15 -15.48
N THR A 265 -3.14 -4.51 -14.90
CA THR A 265 -2.80 -5.90 -14.57
C THR A 265 -3.70 -6.50 -13.50
N TYR A 266 -4.05 -5.74 -12.46
CA TYR A 266 -4.94 -6.20 -11.38
C TYR A 266 -6.36 -6.49 -11.88
N LEU A 267 -6.96 -5.60 -12.68
CA LEU A 267 -8.28 -5.81 -13.27
C LEU A 267 -8.26 -7.01 -14.25
N SER A 268 -7.22 -7.11 -15.08
CA SER A 268 -7.02 -8.27 -15.97
C SER A 268 -6.95 -9.58 -15.17
N ARG A 269 -6.25 -9.58 -14.02
CA ARG A 269 -6.16 -10.73 -13.10
C ARG A 269 -7.52 -11.06 -12.46
N LEU A 270 -8.31 -10.06 -12.07
CA LEU A 270 -9.66 -10.29 -11.52
C LEU A 270 -10.62 -10.89 -12.55
N ILE A 271 -10.52 -10.47 -13.82
CA ILE A 271 -11.33 -11.01 -14.92
C ILE A 271 -10.92 -12.45 -15.23
N ALA A 272 -9.62 -12.74 -15.35
CA ALA A 272 -9.12 -14.06 -15.75
C ALA A 272 -9.13 -15.11 -14.61
N PHE A 273 -8.92 -14.70 -13.35
CA PHE A 273 -8.73 -15.62 -12.21
C PHE A 273 -9.70 -15.39 -11.04
N GLY A 274 -10.68 -14.50 -11.18
CA GLY A 274 -11.67 -14.19 -10.15
C GLY A 274 -11.11 -13.48 -8.92
N LEU A 275 -11.87 -13.46 -7.82
CA LEU A 275 -11.51 -12.74 -6.59
C LEU A 275 -10.36 -13.43 -5.83
N PRO A 276 -9.45 -12.67 -5.18
CA PRO A 276 -8.38 -13.25 -4.37
C PRO A 276 -8.91 -13.95 -3.10
N VAL A 277 -8.11 -14.84 -2.53
CA VAL A 277 -8.41 -15.49 -1.24
C VAL A 277 -8.37 -14.46 -0.11
N GLN A 278 -7.29 -13.66 -0.06
CA GLN A 278 -7.14 -12.53 0.87
C GLN A 278 -7.84 -11.28 0.31
N ARG A 279 -9.16 -11.24 0.46
CA ARG A 279 -10.00 -10.12 0.02
C ARG A 279 -9.76 -8.77 0.71
N PRO A 280 -9.31 -8.66 1.98
CA PRO A 280 -9.04 -7.35 2.57
C PRO A 280 -8.08 -6.50 1.73
N GLY A 281 -6.98 -7.10 1.25
CA GLY A 281 -5.95 -6.42 0.45
C GLY A 281 -6.45 -5.77 -0.85
N MET A 282 -7.68 -6.06 -1.31
CA MET A 282 -8.33 -5.33 -2.40
C MET A 282 -8.51 -3.85 -2.08
N PHE A 283 -8.73 -3.47 -0.81
CA PHE A 283 -8.87 -2.08 -0.40
C PHE A 283 -7.60 -1.23 -0.64
N ILE A 284 -6.41 -1.84 -0.79
CA ILE A 284 -5.19 -1.08 -1.13
C ILE A 284 -5.38 -0.32 -2.46
N ALA A 285 -6.21 -0.83 -3.39
CA ALA A 285 -6.53 -0.14 -4.64
C ALA A 285 -7.35 1.16 -4.46
N VAL A 286 -8.05 1.34 -3.32
CA VAL A 286 -8.71 2.61 -2.96
C VAL A 286 -7.70 3.71 -2.65
N GLY A 287 -6.52 3.31 -2.14
CA GLY A 287 -5.49 4.20 -1.61
C GLY A 287 -5.02 5.26 -2.61
N PRO A 288 -4.38 4.89 -3.73
CA PRO A 288 -3.79 5.86 -4.66
C PRO A 288 -4.73 6.98 -5.14
N PRO A 289 -5.87 6.72 -5.79
CA PRO A 289 -6.77 7.80 -6.23
C PRO A 289 -7.27 8.66 -5.07
N SER A 290 -7.47 8.07 -3.88
CA SER A 290 -7.89 8.80 -2.69
C SER A 290 -6.82 9.74 -2.15
N PHE A 291 -5.60 9.25 -1.94
CA PHE A 291 -4.50 10.07 -1.42
C PHE A 291 -4.06 11.12 -2.44
N THR A 292 -4.13 10.84 -3.74
CA THR A 292 -3.89 11.83 -4.79
C THR A 292 -4.96 12.93 -4.78
N CYS A 293 -6.25 12.57 -4.72
CA CYS A 293 -7.34 13.53 -4.54
C CYS A 293 -7.14 14.39 -3.29
N ALA A 294 -6.88 13.77 -2.13
CA ALA A 294 -6.66 14.48 -0.88
C ALA A 294 -5.49 15.46 -0.97
N ALA A 295 -4.33 15.02 -1.48
CA ALA A 295 -3.12 15.82 -1.54
C ALA A 295 -3.24 17.01 -2.50
N ILE A 296 -3.78 16.79 -3.69
CA ILE A 296 -3.89 17.83 -4.73
C ILE A 296 -4.82 18.96 -4.27
N VAL A 297 -5.98 18.65 -3.66
CA VAL A 297 -6.86 19.71 -3.10
C VAL A 297 -6.14 20.53 -2.04
N ALA A 298 -5.42 19.90 -1.11
CA ALA A 298 -4.78 20.63 -0.01
C ALA A 298 -3.59 21.48 -0.46
N MET A 299 -2.70 20.94 -1.29
CA MET A 299 -1.59 21.70 -1.87
C MET A 299 -2.11 22.90 -2.68
N ALA A 300 -3.17 22.71 -3.48
CA ALA A 300 -3.73 23.80 -4.28
C ALA A 300 -4.51 24.83 -3.44
N SER A 301 -5.06 24.44 -2.28
CA SER A 301 -5.74 25.35 -1.35
C SER A 301 -4.80 26.34 -0.67
N ASP A 302 -3.50 26.05 -0.63
CA ASP A 302 -2.46 26.90 -0.04
C ASP A 302 -1.86 27.92 -1.04
N LEU A 303 -2.05 27.68 -2.35
CA LEU A 303 -1.53 28.56 -3.41
C LEU A 303 -1.99 30.02 -3.29
N PRO A 304 -3.25 30.36 -2.96
CA PRO A 304 -3.67 31.76 -2.80
C PRO A 304 -2.88 32.51 -1.74
N ARG A 305 -2.55 31.87 -0.60
CA ARG A 305 -1.69 32.45 0.45
C ARG A 305 -0.29 32.70 -0.09
N ILE A 306 0.30 31.70 -0.75
CA ILE A 306 1.65 31.77 -1.29
C ILE A 306 1.76 32.88 -2.34
N PHE A 307 0.80 32.95 -3.27
CA PHE A 307 0.82 33.90 -4.39
C PHE A 307 0.46 35.33 -3.95
N ALA A 308 -0.29 35.51 -2.86
CA ALA A 308 -0.52 36.82 -2.24
C ALA A 308 0.69 37.32 -1.43
N ALA A 309 1.46 36.40 -0.82
CA ALA A 309 2.67 36.76 -0.05
C ALA A 309 3.92 36.91 -0.92
N ALA A 310 3.98 36.20 -2.06
CA ALA A 310 5.05 36.31 -3.05
C ALA A 310 4.96 37.65 -3.77
N THR A 311 5.63 38.66 -3.20
CA THR A 311 5.97 39.86 -3.95
C THR A 311 6.74 39.43 -5.20
N VAL A 312 6.44 40.08 -6.33
CA VAL A 312 6.77 39.76 -7.74
C VAL A 312 8.26 39.44 -8.03
N SER A 313 9.17 39.58 -7.07
CA SER A 313 10.63 39.50 -7.22
C SER A 313 11.30 38.15 -6.91
N GLN A 314 10.66 37.19 -6.24
CA GLN A 314 11.37 36.01 -5.69
C GLN A 314 11.14 34.66 -6.41
N VAL A 315 10.03 34.49 -7.14
CA VAL A 315 9.72 33.25 -7.85
C VAL A 315 9.50 33.52 -9.35
N PRO A 316 10.45 33.18 -10.24
CA PRO A 316 10.38 33.51 -11.66
C PRO A 316 9.13 33.01 -12.40
N MET A 317 8.53 31.91 -11.92
CA MET A 317 7.29 31.34 -12.48
C MET A 317 6.08 32.27 -12.35
N ILE A 318 6.05 33.13 -11.32
CA ILE A 318 4.93 34.03 -11.02
C ILE A 318 5.30 35.52 -11.12
N ALA A 319 6.59 35.82 -11.25
CA ALA A 319 7.16 37.17 -11.36
C ALA A 319 6.72 37.99 -12.58
N SER A 320 6.09 37.36 -13.59
CA SER A 320 5.59 38.02 -14.79
C SER A 320 4.06 38.03 -14.90
N LEU A 321 3.35 37.56 -13.88
CA LEU A 321 1.89 37.47 -13.89
C LEU A 321 1.25 38.79 -13.49
N SER A 322 0.28 39.26 -14.29
CA SER A 322 -0.52 40.44 -13.97
C SER A 322 -1.48 40.23 -12.80
N GLU A 323 -2.04 39.02 -12.67
CA GLU A 323 -3.08 38.68 -11.68
C GLU A 323 -2.77 37.33 -10.99
N PRO A 324 -1.72 37.25 -10.15
CA PRO A 324 -1.26 35.97 -9.58
C PRO A 324 -2.33 35.30 -8.70
N VAL A 325 -3.10 36.06 -7.92
CA VAL A 325 -4.15 35.50 -7.04
C VAL A 325 -5.27 34.84 -7.84
N VAL A 326 -5.67 35.43 -8.97
CA VAL A 326 -6.68 34.84 -9.87
C VAL A 326 -6.19 33.53 -10.48
N LEU A 327 -4.90 33.45 -10.85
CA LEU A 327 -4.31 32.19 -11.32
C LEU A 327 -4.28 31.13 -10.21
N ALA A 328 -3.96 31.49 -8.96
CA ALA A 328 -3.95 30.56 -7.84
C ALA A 328 -5.34 29.93 -7.58
N GLU A 329 -6.41 30.73 -7.60
CA GLU A 329 -7.79 30.23 -7.53
C GLU A 329 -8.16 29.38 -8.76
N GLY A 330 -7.68 29.73 -9.96
CA GLY A 330 -7.82 28.89 -11.16
C GLY A 330 -7.17 27.51 -11.04
N VAL A 331 -5.94 27.44 -10.51
CA VAL A 331 -5.23 26.17 -10.25
C VAL A 331 -5.93 25.36 -9.18
N LYS A 332 -6.47 26.00 -8.13
CA LYS A 332 -7.30 25.38 -7.09
C LYS A 332 -8.60 24.79 -7.66
N MET A 333 -9.29 25.48 -8.56
CA MET A 333 -10.48 24.95 -9.26
C MET A 333 -10.14 23.75 -10.15
N LEU A 334 -9.01 23.80 -10.87
CA LEU A 334 -8.51 22.65 -11.65
C LEU A 334 -8.19 21.45 -10.74
N ALA A 335 -7.52 21.70 -9.60
CA ALA A 335 -7.20 20.69 -8.60
C ALA A 335 -8.44 20.03 -7.99
N ILE A 336 -9.48 20.80 -7.68
CA ILE A 336 -10.79 20.29 -7.23
C ILE A 336 -11.45 19.43 -8.32
N THR A 337 -11.46 19.89 -9.57
CA THR A 337 -12.06 19.17 -10.70
C THR A 337 -11.37 17.83 -10.96
N ALA A 338 -10.03 17.81 -11.00
CA ALA A 338 -9.24 16.59 -11.12
C ALA A 338 -9.44 15.63 -9.93
N SER A 339 -9.66 16.19 -8.75
CA SER A 339 -9.91 15.43 -7.52
C SER A 339 -11.27 14.75 -7.51
N ILE A 340 -12.32 15.40 -8.02
CA ILE A 340 -13.65 14.78 -8.21
C ILE A 340 -13.56 13.58 -9.17
N PHE A 341 -12.82 13.74 -10.28
CA PHE A 341 -12.58 12.65 -11.24
C PHE A 341 -11.88 11.45 -10.58
N LEU A 342 -10.82 11.69 -9.80
CA LEU A 342 -10.12 10.63 -9.05
C LEU A 342 -10.97 10.01 -7.94
N TRP A 343 -11.81 10.79 -7.25
CA TRP A 343 -12.68 10.29 -6.19
C TRP A 343 -13.70 9.27 -6.72
N GLY A 344 -14.22 9.45 -7.94
CA GLY A 344 -15.07 8.46 -8.60
C GLY A 344 -14.38 7.09 -8.77
N LEU A 345 -13.10 7.08 -9.14
CA LEU A 345 -12.30 5.85 -9.23
C LEU A 345 -12.05 5.22 -7.85
N ALA A 346 -11.75 6.04 -6.84
CA ALA A 346 -11.59 5.58 -5.46
C ALA A 346 -12.88 4.92 -4.92
N PHE A 347 -14.03 5.57 -5.13
CA PHE A 347 -15.33 5.05 -4.73
C PHE A 347 -15.68 3.74 -5.44
N TRP A 348 -15.38 3.62 -6.74
CA TRP A 348 -15.57 2.37 -7.47
C TRP A 348 -14.73 1.22 -6.88
N PHE A 349 -13.45 1.44 -6.61
CA PHE A 349 -12.60 0.43 -5.96
C PHE A 349 -13.09 0.10 -4.54
N PHE A 350 -13.60 1.08 -3.79
CA PHE A 350 -14.16 0.87 -2.45
C PHE A 350 -15.39 -0.04 -2.49
N VAL A 351 -16.35 0.25 -3.38
CA VAL A 351 -17.56 -0.56 -3.56
C VAL A 351 -17.22 -1.96 -4.06
N SER A 352 -16.26 -2.08 -4.99
CA SER A 352 -15.77 -3.36 -5.52
C SER A 352 -15.13 -4.23 -4.43
N ALA A 353 -14.25 -3.64 -3.61
CA ALA A 353 -13.64 -4.34 -2.47
C ALA A 353 -14.69 -4.73 -1.41
N LEU A 354 -15.62 -3.83 -1.08
CA LEU A 354 -16.70 -4.10 -0.13
C LEU A 354 -17.63 -5.22 -0.60
N ALA A 355 -18.04 -5.21 -1.86
CA ALA A 355 -18.84 -6.29 -2.47
C ALA A 355 -18.09 -7.63 -2.41
N ALA A 356 -16.78 -7.65 -2.69
CA ALA A 356 -15.97 -8.84 -2.57
C ALA A 356 -15.94 -9.40 -1.13
N ILE A 357 -15.95 -8.55 -0.10
CA ILE A 357 -16.07 -9.00 1.31
C ILE A 357 -17.45 -9.61 1.59
N ILE A 358 -18.51 -8.91 1.20
CA ILE A 358 -19.91 -9.30 1.46
C ILE A 358 -20.24 -10.65 0.81
N VAL A 359 -19.86 -10.85 -0.46
CA VAL A 359 -20.25 -12.04 -1.23
C VAL A 359 -19.76 -13.36 -0.60
N ARG A 360 -18.56 -13.39 0.00
CA ARG A 360 -18.03 -14.42 0.93
C ARG A 360 -16.50 -14.33 1.01
N MET A 361 -15.94 -13.90 2.14
CA MET A 361 -14.51 -14.08 2.41
C MET A 361 -14.19 -15.59 2.62
N PRO A 362 -13.31 -16.22 1.81
CA PRO A 362 -13.05 -17.66 1.89
C PRO A 362 -12.15 -18.05 3.06
N ASP A 363 -11.07 -17.31 3.32
CA ASP A 363 -10.25 -17.48 4.53
C ASP A 363 -10.64 -16.44 5.58
N ARG A 364 -11.14 -16.90 6.73
CA ARG A 364 -11.55 -16.04 7.87
C ARG A 364 -10.48 -15.92 8.94
N ARG A 365 -9.31 -16.52 8.75
CA ARG A 365 -8.15 -16.36 9.64
C ARG A 365 -7.63 -14.94 9.54
N PHE A 366 -7.03 -14.45 10.60
CA PHE A 366 -6.42 -13.13 10.59
C PHE A 366 -5.10 -13.14 9.79
N HIS A 367 -4.85 -12.04 9.10
CA HIS A 367 -3.61 -11.70 8.39
C HIS A 367 -3.38 -10.20 8.57
N LEU A 368 -2.13 -9.73 8.55
CA LEU A 368 -1.83 -8.30 8.69
C LEU A 368 -2.43 -7.47 7.54
N SER A 369 -2.68 -8.09 6.39
CA SER A 369 -3.47 -7.50 5.29
C SER A 369 -4.85 -7.00 5.70
N TRP A 370 -5.45 -7.45 6.82
CA TRP A 370 -6.72 -6.94 7.33
C TRP A 370 -6.67 -5.44 7.70
N TRP A 371 -5.50 -4.89 8.00
CA TRP A 371 -5.33 -3.44 8.23
C TRP A 371 -5.62 -2.58 7.00
N SER A 372 -5.67 -3.17 5.80
CA SER A 372 -6.16 -2.48 4.59
C SER A 372 -7.67 -2.15 4.64
N PHE A 373 -8.44 -2.68 5.60
CA PHE A 373 -9.78 -2.15 5.88
C PHE A 373 -9.76 -0.71 6.43
N VAL A 374 -8.64 -0.27 7.00
CA VAL A 374 -8.48 1.03 7.66
C VAL A 374 -7.70 2.00 6.78
N PHE A 375 -6.40 1.75 6.54
CA PHE A 375 -5.49 2.79 6.01
C PHE A 375 -5.83 3.36 4.60
N PRO A 376 -6.14 2.55 3.56
CA PRO A 376 -6.59 3.08 2.29
C PRO A 376 -7.89 3.91 2.39
N ASN A 377 -8.78 3.49 3.29
CA ASN A 377 -10.07 4.14 3.54
C ASN A 377 -9.95 5.40 4.40
N VAL A 378 -8.88 5.55 5.19
CA VAL A 378 -8.47 6.83 5.79
C VAL A 378 -8.19 7.84 4.67
N GLY A 379 -7.41 7.47 3.65
CA GLY A 379 -7.19 8.33 2.48
C GLY A 379 -8.50 8.72 1.80
N PHE A 380 -9.42 7.76 1.60
CA PHE A 380 -10.74 8.00 1.00
C PHE A 380 -11.62 8.95 1.84
N THR A 381 -11.51 8.86 3.16
CA THR A 381 -12.23 9.74 4.10
C THR A 381 -11.65 11.15 4.09
N ILE A 382 -10.32 11.30 4.08
CA ILE A 382 -9.65 12.62 3.97
C ILE A 382 -9.99 13.27 2.63
N ALA A 383 -10.03 12.51 1.53
CA ALA A 383 -10.49 12.98 0.23
C ALA A 383 -11.93 13.51 0.30
N ALA A 384 -12.86 12.74 0.87
CA ALA A 384 -14.25 13.17 1.05
C ALA A 384 -14.36 14.45 1.90
N ILE A 385 -13.62 14.56 3.01
CA ILE A 385 -13.60 15.78 3.86
C ILE A 385 -13.14 16.98 3.03
N ARG A 386 -12.00 16.86 2.33
CA ARG A 386 -11.40 17.96 1.56
C ARG A 386 -12.31 18.40 0.41
N MET A 387 -12.97 17.47 -0.28
CA MET A 387 -13.99 17.81 -1.28
C MET A 387 -15.24 18.44 -0.66
N GLY A 388 -15.71 17.95 0.49
CA GLY A 388 -16.87 18.52 1.19
C GLY A 388 -16.67 19.96 1.60
N VAL A 389 -15.46 20.32 2.04
CA VAL A 389 -15.05 21.71 2.30
C VAL A 389 -14.92 22.50 0.99
N ALA A 390 -14.24 21.95 -0.02
CA ALA A 390 -14.00 22.65 -1.29
C ALA A 390 -15.26 22.92 -2.13
N LEU A 391 -16.31 22.11 -1.94
CA LEU A 391 -17.61 22.23 -2.61
C LEU A 391 -18.70 22.86 -1.72
N ASP A 392 -18.34 23.31 -0.51
CA ASP A 392 -19.27 23.79 0.54
C ASP A 392 -20.50 22.88 0.75
N SER A 393 -20.27 21.57 0.72
CA SER A 393 -21.32 20.56 0.66
C SER A 393 -21.55 19.90 2.01
N GLY A 394 -22.50 20.42 2.78
CA GLY A 394 -22.92 19.85 4.07
C GLY A 394 -23.26 18.35 4.00
N GLY A 395 -23.84 17.88 2.89
CA GLY A 395 -24.13 16.45 2.67
C GLY A 395 -22.87 15.58 2.61
N ILE A 396 -21.83 16.03 1.90
CA ILE A 396 -20.53 15.35 1.85
C ILE A 396 -19.84 15.40 3.22
N LEU A 397 -19.92 16.52 3.94
CA LEU A 397 -19.34 16.65 5.28
C LEU A 397 -19.99 15.71 6.30
N TRP A 398 -21.32 15.53 6.27
CA TRP A 398 -22.01 14.54 7.09
C TRP A 398 -21.64 13.11 6.70
N MET A 399 -21.56 12.81 5.39
CA MET A 399 -21.08 11.51 4.90
C MET A 399 -19.66 11.22 5.43
N SER A 400 -18.75 12.20 5.37
CA SER A 400 -17.40 12.08 5.93
C SER A 400 -17.41 11.79 7.43
N THR A 401 -18.27 12.44 8.21
CA THR A 401 -18.43 12.13 9.65
C THR A 401 -18.87 10.68 9.88
N VAL A 402 -19.82 10.17 9.08
CA VAL A 402 -20.22 8.75 9.14
C VAL A 402 -19.05 7.83 8.76
N MET A 403 -18.26 8.17 7.73
CA MET A 403 -17.07 7.41 7.34
C MET A 403 -16.03 7.34 8.46
N ILE A 404 -15.80 8.44 9.21
CA ILE A 404 -14.91 8.47 10.38
C ILE A 404 -15.39 7.50 11.48
N ILE A 405 -16.69 7.52 11.79
CA ILE A 405 -17.27 6.63 12.82
C ILE A 405 -17.12 5.16 12.41
N VAL A 406 -17.46 4.84 11.15
CA VAL A 406 -17.30 3.47 10.60
C VAL A 406 -15.83 3.04 10.61
N LEU A 407 -14.90 3.91 10.21
CA LEU A 407 -13.46 3.64 10.25
C LEU A 407 -12.97 3.33 11.66
N PHE A 408 -13.41 4.09 12.67
CA PHE A 408 -13.02 3.83 14.06
C PHE A 408 -13.53 2.47 14.57
N VAL A 409 -14.79 2.13 14.26
CA VAL A 409 -15.36 0.82 14.60
C VAL A 409 -14.60 -0.32 13.91
N VAL A 410 -14.25 -0.15 12.62
CA VAL A 410 -13.45 -1.11 11.85
C VAL A 410 -12.04 -1.23 12.41
N TRP A 411 -11.38 -0.13 12.75
CA TRP A 411 -10.05 -0.13 13.40
C TRP A 411 -10.08 -0.87 14.73
N ALA A 412 -11.06 -0.60 15.59
CA ALA A 412 -11.21 -1.28 16.87
C ALA A 412 -11.46 -2.79 16.69
N PHE A 413 -12.29 -3.17 15.72
CA PHE A 413 -12.51 -4.58 15.36
C PHE A 413 -11.23 -5.26 14.87
N VAL A 414 -10.49 -4.65 13.94
CA VAL A 414 -9.23 -5.18 13.40
C VAL A 414 -8.16 -5.27 14.51
N ALA A 415 -8.07 -4.29 15.40
CA ALA A 415 -7.16 -4.30 16.55
C ALA A 415 -7.46 -5.48 17.50
N VAL A 416 -8.72 -5.67 17.89
CA VAL A 416 -9.15 -6.81 18.73
C VAL A 416 -8.88 -8.15 18.04
N ARG A 417 -9.10 -8.25 16.72
CA ARG A 417 -8.77 -9.44 15.93
C ARG A 417 -7.25 -9.69 15.85
N CYS A 418 -6.44 -8.64 15.72
CA CYS A 418 -4.97 -8.70 15.72
C CYS A 418 -4.44 -9.25 17.06
N VAL A 419 -4.83 -8.65 18.19
CA VAL A 419 -4.45 -9.11 19.54
C VAL A 419 -4.88 -10.57 19.75
N ARG A 420 -6.13 -10.91 19.38
CA ARG A 420 -6.63 -12.28 19.45
C ARG A 420 -5.83 -13.26 18.58
N ALA A 421 -5.38 -12.84 17.40
CA ALA A 421 -4.55 -13.65 16.51
C ALA A 421 -3.14 -13.90 17.11
N VAL A 422 -2.51 -12.89 17.72
CA VAL A 422 -1.24 -13.05 18.45
C VAL A 422 -1.38 -14.04 19.60
N LEU A 423 -2.45 -13.92 20.40
CA LEU A 423 -2.72 -14.81 21.54
C LEU A 423 -3.04 -16.24 21.09
N ARG A 424 -3.77 -16.39 19.97
CA ARG A 424 -4.14 -17.67 19.36
C ARG A 424 -3.11 -18.24 18.39
N ARG A 425 -1.90 -17.65 18.28
CA ARG A 425 -0.83 -18.17 17.39
C ARG A 425 -1.27 -18.27 15.91
N GLU A 426 -2.25 -17.46 15.53
CA GLU A 426 -2.71 -17.35 14.14
C GLU A 426 -1.70 -16.54 13.29
N ILE A 427 -0.86 -15.73 13.97
CA ILE A 427 0.26 -14.91 13.46
C ILE A 427 1.45 -14.92 14.45
N LEU A 428 2.62 -14.45 13.99
CA LEU A 428 3.94 -14.60 14.62
C LEU A 428 4.28 -16.07 14.86
N TRP A 429 4.25 -16.86 13.78
CA TRP A 429 4.36 -18.32 13.83
C TRP A 429 4.81 -18.96 12.50
N PRO A 430 5.58 -20.06 12.52
CA PRO A 430 5.94 -20.81 11.31
C PRO A 430 4.73 -21.14 10.40
N GLY A 431 4.89 -20.85 9.12
CA GLY A 431 3.88 -21.09 8.08
C GLY A 431 2.66 -20.15 8.13
N LYS A 432 2.74 -19.01 8.83
CA LYS A 432 1.64 -18.03 8.90
C LYS A 432 1.94 -16.73 8.15
N ASP A 433 2.99 -16.02 8.52
CA ASP A 433 3.16 -14.62 8.16
C ASP A 433 3.85 -14.43 6.78
N GLU A 434 4.10 -13.18 6.36
CA GLU A 434 4.62 -12.85 5.03
C GLU A 434 6.04 -13.36 4.78
N ASP A 435 6.74 -13.85 5.80
CA ASP A 435 8.06 -14.50 5.70
C ASP A 435 7.99 -15.93 5.17
N CYS A 436 6.79 -16.53 5.09
CA CYS A 436 6.56 -17.93 4.75
C CYS A 436 6.39 -18.21 3.24
N HIS A 437 6.46 -17.17 2.39
CA HIS A 437 6.22 -17.24 0.94
C HIS A 437 7.40 -16.70 0.13
#